data_AF-A0A6J1WHS7-F1
#
_entry.id   AF-A0A6J1WHS7-F1
#
_cell.length_a   1.000
_cell.length_b   1.000
_cell.length_c   1.000
_cell.angle_alpha   90.00
_cell.angle_beta   90.00
_cell.angle_gamma   90.00
#
_symmetry.space_group_name_H-M   'P 1'
#
loop_
_entity.id
_entity.type
_entity.pdbx_description
1 polymer ?
#
loop_
_entity_poly.entity_id
_entity_poly.type
_entity_poly.pdbx_seq_one_letter_code
_entity_poly.pdbx_strand_id
1 'polypeptide(L)'
;MLKFIIFALTVALCEAGPANNVVRPCRLDDLKCIRDNISANSNCNANVRGSIPSEYVIPRFNFETPFFNASYIDNNLIIRNNDACRVSEFFFNVKADTSVLSVDCPNLDLESDRTLIQHASLQEDTTYNYHIRGIYRE
;
A
#
# COMPACT_ATOMS: atom_id res chain seq x y z
N MET A 1 -24.97 -49.20 -15.35
CA MET A 1 -23.92 -48.77 -14.39
C MET A 1 -22.88 -47.83 -14.99
N LEU A 2 -22.36 -48.09 -16.20
CA LEU A 2 -21.38 -47.23 -16.88
C LEU A 2 -21.83 -45.76 -17.07
N LYS A 3 -23.11 -45.53 -17.39
CA LYS A 3 -23.66 -44.18 -17.59
C LYS A 3 -23.69 -43.32 -16.31
N PHE A 4 -23.85 -43.93 -15.14
CA PHE A 4 -23.83 -43.22 -13.86
C PHE A 4 -22.42 -42.81 -13.45
N ILE A 5 -21.41 -43.62 -13.77
CA ILE A 5 -20.00 -43.31 -13.52
C ILE A 5 -19.53 -42.14 -14.39
N ILE A 6 -19.92 -42.13 -15.67
CA ILE A 6 -19.60 -41.03 -16.59
C ILE A 6 -20.25 -39.73 -16.12
N PHE A 7 -21.51 -39.77 -15.66
CA PHE A 7 -22.20 -38.60 -15.14
C PHE A 7 -21.54 -38.07 -13.85
N ALA A 8 -21.14 -38.93 -12.93
CA ALA A 8 -20.43 -38.54 -11.71
C ALA A 8 -19.05 -37.91 -12.00
N LEU A 9 -18.32 -38.42 -13.01
CA LEU A 9 -17.04 -37.86 -13.45
C LEU A 9 -17.21 -36.46 -14.08
N THR A 10 -18.28 -36.24 -14.85
CA THR A 10 -18.55 -34.92 -15.43
C THR A 10 -18.95 -33.87 -14.41
N VAL A 11 -19.65 -34.25 -13.33
CA VAL A 11 -20.03 -33.31 -12.25
C VAL A 11 -18.81 -32.94 -11.40
N ALA A 12 -17.90 -33.88 -11.12
CA ALA A 12 -16.65 -33.61 -10.40
C ALA A 12 -15.69 -32.69 -11.18
N LEU A 13 -15.71 -32.75 -12.52
CA LEU A 13 -14.92 -31.87 -13.38
C LEU A 13 -15.49 -30.44 -13.47
N CYS A 14 -16.79 -30.25 -13.21
CA CYS A 14 -17.41 -28.92 -13.20
C CYS A 14 -17.16 -28.13 -11.90
N GLU A 15 -16.81 -28.78 -10.79
CA GLU A 15 -16.39 -28.09 -9.55
C GLU A 15 -14.88 -27.84 -9.46
N ALA A 16 -14.09 -28.43 -10.36
CA ALA A 16 -12.65 -28.20 -10.48
C ALA A 16 -12.31 -27.02 -11.41
N GLY A 17 -13.11 -25.95 -11.38
CA GLY A 17 -12.67 -24.67 -11.93
C GLY A 17 -11.35 -24.26 -11.24
N PRO A 18 -10.40 -23.59 -11.93
CA PRO A 18 -9.15 -23.21 -11.32
C PRO A 18 -9.48 -22.46 -10.03
N ALA A 19 -9.07 -23.01 -8.89
CA ALA A 19 -9.40 -22.43 -7.61
C ALA A 19 -8.89 -20.98 -7.65
N ASN A 20 -9.82 -20.03 -7.68
CA ASN A 20 -9.51 -18.63 -7.48
C ASN A 20 -9.00 -18.55 -6.06
N ASN A 21 -7.70 -18.80 -5.87
CA ASN A 21 -7.07 -18.93 -4.58
C ASN A 21 -6.83 -17.55 -3.95
N VAL A 22 -7.77 -16.62 -4.12
CA VAL A 22 -7.80 -15.35 -3.43
C VAL A 22 -8.57 -15.57 -2.14
N VAL A 23 -7.85 -15.62 -1.03
CA VAL A 23 -8.43 -15.80 0.30
C VAL A 23 -8.41 -14.47 1.05
N ARG A 24 -9.41 -14.25 1.92
CA ARG A 24 -9.45 -13.13 2.85
C ARG A 24 -9.01 -13.66 4.22
N PRO A 25 -7.73 -13.49 4.61
CA PRO A 25 -7.21 -14.13 5.82
C PRO A 25 -7.77 -13.53 7.11
N CYS A 26 -8.23 -12.28 7.08
CA CYS A 26 -8.81 -11.57 8.20
C CYS A 26 -10.07 -10.82 7.75
N ARG A 27 -10.98 -10.54 8.69
CA ARG A 27 -12.02 -9.53 8.48
C ARG A 27 -11.39 -8.14 8.51
N LEU A 28 -11.96 -7.19 7.77
CA LEU A 28 -11.43 -5.82 7.66
C LEU A 28 -11.47 -5.06 8.99
N ASP A 29 -12.44 -5.38 9.85
CA ASP A 29 -12.61 -4.82 11.19
C ASP A 29 -11.70 -5.49 12.25
N ASP A 30 -11.10 -6.64 11.93
CA ASP A 30 -10.19 -7.35 12.83
C ASP A 30 -8.74 -6.87 12.66
N LEU A 31 -8.48 -5.65 13.14
CA LEU A 31 -7.15 -5.04 13.10
C LEU A 31 -6.08 -5.88 13.82
N LYS A 32 -6.47 -6.68 14.81
CA LYS A 32 -5.55 -7.58 15.51
C LYS A 32 -5.09 -8.70 14.57
N CYS A 33 -6.02 -9.38 13.90
CA CYS A 33 -5.70 -10.40 12.91
C CYS A 33 -4.79 -9.84 11.80
N ILE A 34 -5.16 -8.67 11.25
CA ILE A 34 -4.38 -8.03 10.17
C ILE A 34 -2.96 -7.72 10.65
N ARG A 35 -2.82 -7.08 11.82
CA ARG A 35 -1.51 -6.76 12.40
C ARG A 35 -0.67 -8.02 12.65
N ASP A 36 -1.27 -9.05 13.24
CA ASP A 36 -0.56 -10.27 13.58
C ASP A 36 -0.10 -10.99 12.28
N ASN A 37 -0.93 -11.01 11.23
CA ASN A 37 -0.59 -11.55 9.90
C ASN A 37 0.57 -10.79 9.22
N ILE A 38 0.53 -9.45 9.22
CA ILE A 38 1.61 -8.62 8.66
C ILE A 38 2.90 -8.82 9.46
N SER A 39 2.81 -8.80 10.79
CA SER A 39 3.96 -8.90 11.69
C SER A 39 4.71 -10.23 11.55
N ALA A 40 3.99 -11.32 11.25
CA ALA A 40 4.59 -12.63 11.03
C ALA A 40 5.58 -12.65 9.85
N ASN A 41 5.41 -11.74 8.89
CA ASN A 41 6.19 -11.70 7.65
C ASN A 41 7.09 -10.46 7.52
N SER A 42 6.91 -9.43 8.35
CA SER A 42 7.54 -8.12 8.13
C SER A 42 8.82 -7.87 8.92
N ASN A 43 9.24 -8.79 9.81
CA ASN A 43 10.31 -8.57 10.81
C ASN A 43 10.13 -7.27 11.63
N CYS A 44 8.93 -6.66 11.62
CA CYS A 44 8.67 -5.43 12.31
C CYS A 44 8.54 -5.67 13.81
N ASN A 45 9.04 -4.71 14.61
CA ASN A 45 8.80 -4.73 16.04
C ASN A 45 7.33 -4.39 16.32
N ALA A 46 6.54 -5.37 16.77
CA ALA A 46 5.14 -5.17 17.12
C ALA A 46 4.94 -4.29 18.38
N ASN A 47 5.99 -4.06 19.16
CA ASN A 47 5.95 -3.21 20.35
C ASN A 47 6.19 -1.74 19.99
N VAL A 48 5.33 -1.17 19.15
CA VAL A 48 5.28 0.27 18.91
C VAL A 48 4.46 0.89 20.05
N ARG A 49 5.08 1.71 20.89
CA ARG A 49 4.36 2.41 21.98
C ARG A 49 3.68 3.66 21.43
N GLY A 50 2.40 3.84 21.75
CA GLY A 50 1.64 5.07 21.45
C GLY A 50 0.52 4.86 20.43
N SER A 51 -0.30 5.90 20.25
CA SER A 51 -1.21 6.01 19.11
C SER A 51 -0.46 6.58 17.92
N ILE A 52 -0.95 6.28 16.70
CA ILE A 52 -0.52 7.01 15.51
C ILE A 52 -0.93 8.47 15.73
N PRO A 53 0.01 9.44 15.70
CA PRO A 53 -0.35 10.84 15.86
C PRO A 53 -1.13 11.29 14.63
N SER A 54 -2.05 12.23 14.83
CA SER A 54 -2.82 12.86 13.74
C SER A 54 -1.97 13.81 12.89
N GLU A 55 -0.79 14.18 13.39
CA GLU A 55 0.21 14.97 12.68
C GLU A 55 1.61 14.49 13.06
N TYR A 56 2.49 14.37 12.07
CA TYR A 56 3.93 14.22 12.30
C TYR A 56 4.74 14.88 11.19
N VAL A 57 6.01 15.17 11.50
CA VAL A 57 6.93 15.85 10.58
C VAL A 57 8.09 14.93 10.24
N ILE A 58 8.34 14.77 8.95
CA ILE A 58 9.56 14.16 8.43
C ILE A 58 10.53 15.30 8.08
N PRO A 59 11.66 15.46 8.79
CA PRO A 59 12.56 16.59 8.56
C PRO A 59 13.08 16.69 7.13
N ARG A 60 13.30 15.53 6.49
CA ARG A 60 13.75 15.44 5.11
C ARG A 60 13.31 14.13 4.48
N PHE A 61 12.63 14.20 3.34
CA PHE A 61 12.23 13.07 2.53
C PHE A 61 12.79 13.23 1.12
N ASN A 62 13.61 12.27 0.68
CA ASN A 62 14.21 12.29 -0.66
C ASN A 62 13.44 11.29 -1.55
N PHE A 63 13.05 11.74 -2.74
CA PHE A 63 12.46 10.93 -3.77
C PHE A 63 13.26 11.06 -5.06
N GLU A 64 13.92 9.97 -5.45
CA GLU A 64 14.79 9.93 -6.62
C GLU A 64 14.08 9.16 -7.73
N THR A 65 13.76 9.86 -8.82
CA THR A 65 13.13 9.24 -9.99
C THR A 65 13.83 9.60 -11.29
N PRO A 66 15.02 9.02 -11.55
CA PRO A 66 15.77 9.30 -12.77
C PRO A 66 14.97 8.98 -14.05
N PHE A 67 14.04 8.01 -14.02
CA PHE A 67 13.19 7.69 -15.18
C PHE A 67 12.19 8.80 -15.55
N PHE A 68 11.80 9.65 -14.60
CA PHE A 68 10.88 10.76 -14.84
C PHE A 68 11.62 12.08 -15.09
N ASN A 69 12.95 12.04 -15.28
CA ASN A 69 13.82 13.21 -15.43
C ASN A 69 13.63 14.24 -14.29
N ALA A 70 13.21 13.79 -13.11
CA ALA A 70 13.01 14.63 -11.96
C ALA A 70 13.23 13.86 -10.67
N SER A 71 13.83 14.51 -9.69
CA SER A 71 13.90 14.07 -8.30
C SER A 71 13.40 15.22 -7.42
N TYR A 72 12.93 14.92 -6.22
CA TYR A 72 12.58 15.97 -5.27
C TYR A 72 13.00 15.65 -3.84
N ILE A 73 13.24 16.71 -3.09
CA ILE A 73 13.54 16.68 -1.66
C ILE A 73 12.45 17.49 -0.98
N ASP A 74 11.66 16.85 -0.15
CA ASP A 74 10.68 17.50 0.71
C ASP A 74 11.34 17.79 2.07
N ASN A 75 11.46 19.06 2.41
CA ASN A 75 11.98 19.51 3.70
C ASN A 75 10.82 19.79 4.64
N ASN A 76 10.95 19.37 5.90
CA ASN A 76 9.91 19.48 6.92
C ASN A 76 8.54 19.02 6.39
N LEU A 77 8.48 17.83 5.79
CA LEU A 77 7.24 17.26 5.28
C LEU A 77 6.29 17.01 6.45
N ILE A 78 5.22 17.79 6.52
CA ILE A 78 4.15 17.65 7.50
C ILE A 78 3.08 16.74 6.91
N ILE A 79 2.75 15.68 7.65
CA ILE A 79 1.73 14.70 7.29
C ILE A 79 0.62 14.81 8.33
N ARG A 80 -0.62 15.03 7.89
CA ARG A 80 -1.80 15.15 8.77
C ARG A 80 -2.93 14.21 8.35
N ASN A 81 -3.80 13.89 9.31
CA ASN A 81 -5.00 13.05 9.16
C ASN A 81 -4.68 11.59 8.75
N ASN A 82 -3.45 11.14 8.93
CA ASN A 82 -3.06 9.74 8.67
C ASN A 82 -3.61 8.77 9.73
N ASP A 83 -4.03 9.27 10.88
CA ASP A 83 -4.70 8.50 11.94
C ASP A 83 -6.16 8.14 11.56
N ALA A 84 -6.76 8.85 10.60
CA ALA A 84 -8.08 8.55 10.06
C ALA A 84 -8.06 7.47 8.96
N CYS A 85 -6.88 6.99 8.57
CA CYS A 85 -6.74 5.94 7.58
C CYS A 85 -7.34 4.61 8.07
N ARG A 86 -7.98 3.86 7.16
CA ARG A 86 -8.61 2.56 7.44
C ARG A 86 -8.25 1.53 6.37
N VAL A 87 -8.19 0.26 6.77
CA VAL A 87 -8.03 -0.83 5.82
C VAL A 87 -9.34 -0.99 5.05
N SER A 88 -9.30 -0.83 3.74
CA SER A 88 -10.46 -0.98 2.85
C SER A 88 -10.55 -2.37 2.25
N GLU A 89 -9.42 -2.99 1.93
CA GLU A 89 -9.36 -4.36 1.41
C GLU A 89 -8.14 -5.10 1.94
N PHE A 90 -8.29 -6.40 2.19
CA PHE A 90 -7.18 -7.29 2.52
C PHE A 90 -7.43 -8.70 1.98
N PHE A 91 -6.53 -9.15 1.10
CA PHE A 91 -6.61 -10.49 0.51
C PHE A 91 -5.21 -11.06 0.20
N PHE A 92 -5.14 -12.38 0.09
CA PHE A 92 -3.94 -13.12 -0.23
C PHE A 92 -4.21 -14.03 -1.43
N ASN A 93 -3.40 -13.89 -2.47
CA ASN A 93 -3.43 -14.78 -3.62
C ASN A 93 -2.44 -15.93 -3.38
N VAL A 94 -2.95 -17.10 -3.00
CA VAL A 94 -2.11 -18.28 -2.68
C VAL A 94 -1.35 -18.77 -3.91
N LYS A 95 -1.90 -18.60 -5.12
CA LYS A 95 -1.22 -19.04 -6.35
C LYS A 95 -0.01 -18.18 -6.66
N ALA A 96 -0.13 -16.87 -6.42
CA ALA A 96 0.95 -15.91 -6.68
C ALA A 96 1.83 -15.66 -5.45
N ASP A 97 1.51 -16.26 -4.30
CA ASP A 97 2.17 -16.02 -3.02
C ASP A 97 2.26 -14.51 -2.69
N THR A 98 1.14 -13.80 -2.90
CA THR A 98 1.10 -12.33 -2.81
C THR A 98 -0.03 -11.86 -1.91
N SER A 99 0.28 -11.03 -0.91
CA SER A 99 -0.71 -10.29 -0.14
C SER A 99 -0.97 -8.92 -0.74
N VAL A 100 -2.22 -8.46 -0.69
CA VAL A 100 -2.63 -7.10 -1.06
C VAL A 100 -3.41 -6.51 0.10
N LEU A 101 -2.92 -5.37 0.60
CA LEU A 101 -3.56 -4.54 1.61
C LEU A 101 -3.84 -3.18 0.98
N SER A 102 -5.11 -2.78 0.95
CA SER A 102 -5.54 -1.45 0.54
C SER A 102 -5.88 -0.63 1.78
N VAL A 103 -5.40 0.60 1.80
CA VAL A 103 -5.64 1.56 2.89
C VAL A 103 -6.22 2.82 2.28
N ASP A 104 -7.37 3.20 2.79
CA ASP A 104 -8.09 4.43 2.45
C ASP A 104 -7.74 5.49 3.49
N CYS A 105 -7.33 6.66 3.04
CA CYS A 105 -6.84 7.76 3.87
C CYS A 105 -7.60 9.05 3.53
N PRO A 106 -8.83 9.22 4.03
CA PRO A 106 -9.66 10.36 3.69
C PRO A 106 -9.04 11.67 4.20
N ASN A 107 -8.94 12.67 3.32
CA ASN A 107 -8.40 14.00 3.64
C ASN A 107 -6.96 13.98 4.14
N LEU A 108 -6.14 13.04 3.67
CA LEU A 108 -4.69 13.06 3.90
C LEU A 108 -4.11 14.39 3.39
N ASP A 109 -3.47 15.15 4.28
CA ASP A 109 -2.91 16.48 4.00
C ASP A 109 -1.39 16.40 4.11
N LEU A 110 -0.71 16.72 3.00
CA LEU A 110 0.74 16.71 2.87
C LEU A 110 1.20 18.14 2.56
N GLU A 111 2.09 18.67 3.40
CA GLU A 111 2.64 20.03 3.26
C GLU A 111 4.16 20.00 3.39
N SER A 112 4.89 20.70 2.52
CA SER A 112 6.36 20.72 2.57
C SER A 112 6.96 21.88 1.78
N ASP A 113 8.19 22.26 2.15
CA ASP A 113 9.06 23.04 1.29
C ASP A 113 9.88 22.11 0.39
N ARG A 114 9.49 22.05 -0.89
CA ARG A 114 10.04 21.14 -1.88
C ARG A 114 11.18 21.76 -2.68
N THR A 115 12.27 21.03 -2.79
CA THR A 115 13.32 21.23 -3.79
C THR A 115 13.11 20.24 -4.93
N LEU A 116 12.71 20.72 -6.11
CA LEU A 116 12.65 19.93 -7.34
C LEU A 116 13.98 20.02 -8.08
N ILE A 117 14.53 18.86 -8.46
CA ILE A 117 15.74 18.71 -9.26
C ILE A 117 15.31 18.12 -10.59
N GLN A 118 15.46 18.86 -11.68
CA GLN A 118 15.15 18.40 -13.03
C GLN A 118 16.43 17.93 -13.71
N HIS A 119 16.39 16.72 -14.25
CA HIS A 119 17.52 16.07 -14.92
C HIS A 119 17.42 16.26 -16.43
N ALA A 120 18.55 16.59 -17.06
CA ALA A 120 18.66 16.67 -18.51
C ALA A 120 19.98 16.06 -18.99
N SER A 121 19.91 15.18 -19.99
CA SER A 121 21.11 14.54 -20.55
C SER A 121 22.09 15.58 -21.09
N LEU A 122 23.37 15.43 -20.72
CA LEU A 122 24.48 16.30 -21.14
C LEU A 122 24.34 17.76 -20.67
N GLN A 123 23.55 18.00 -19.64
CA GLN A 123 23.32 19.31 -19.05
C GLN A 123 23.37 19.22 -17.52
N GLU A 124 23.59 20.34 -16.86
CA GLU A 124 23.49 20.42 -15.41
C GLU A 124 22.02 20.36 -14.97
N ASP A 125 21.79 19.78 -13.80
CA ASP A 125 20.46 19.71 -13.21
C ASP A 125 19.94 21.11 -12.89
N THR A 126 18.66 21.35 -13.17
CA THR A 126 17.99 22.60 -12.79
C THR A 126 17.25 22.42 -11.47
N THR A 127 17.40 23.38 -10.55
CA THR A 127 16.80 23.30 -9.21
C THR A 127 15.73 24.38 -9.00
N TYR A 128 14.58 23.99 -8.46
CA TYR A 128 13.49 24.89 -8.08
C TYR A 128 13.11 24.65 -6.62
N ASN A 129 12.87 25.73 -5.88
CA ASN A 129 12.40 25.66 -4.49
C ASN A 129 11.03 26.31 -4.39
N TYR A 130 10.06 25.59 -3.83
CA TYR A 130 8.70 26.08 -3.67
C TYR A 130 7.98 25.36 -2.53
N HIS A 131 6.99 26.06 -1.96
CA HIS A 131 6.12 25.49 -0.95
C HIS A 131 4.97 24.72 -1.61
N ILE A 132 4.65 23.54 -1.08
CA ILE A 132 3.52 22.72 -1.53
C ILE A 132 2.58 22.39 -0.38
N ARG A 133 1.30 22.29 -0.71
CA ARG A 133 0.29 21.68 0.15
C ARG A 133 -0.76 20.96 -0.70
N GLY A 134 -0.94 19.66 -0.47
CA GLY A 134 -1.88 18.81 -1.19
C GLY A 134 -2.79 18.07 -0.23
N ILE A 135 -4.09 18.18 -0.45
CA ILE A 135 -5.11 17.43 0.31
C ILE A 135 -5.71 16.38 -0.62
N TYR A 136 -5.51 15.11 -0.29
CA TYR A 136 -6.09 13.98 -1.01
C TYR A 136 -7.51 13.73 -0.50
N ARG A 137 -8.50 14.08 -1.32
CA ARG A 137 -9.91 13.84 -1.04
C ARG A 137 -10.32 12.51 -1.67
N GLU A 138 -10.88 11.61 -0.88
CA GLU A 138 -11.66 10.46 -1.35
C GLU A 138 -13.08 10.90 -1.74
#